data_AF-A0AA38IXI6-F1
#
_entry.id   AF-A0AA38IXI6-F1
#
_cell.length_a   1.000
_cell.length_b   1.000
_cell.length_c   1.000
_cell.angle_alpha   90.00
_cell.angle_beta   90.00
_cell.angle_gamma   90.00
#
_symmetry.space_group_name_H-M   'P 1'
#
loop_
_entity.id
_entity.type
_entity.pdbx_description
1 polymer ?
#
loop_
_entity_poly.entity_id
_entity_poly.type
_entity_poly.pdbx_seq_one_letter_code
_entity_poly.pdbx_strand_id
1 'polypeptide(L)'
;MGDMFRSEQMVLAQLFIQPEAAYFAISELGESGIVQFRDLNENVNVFQRKFVNEVRRCDEMERKLRYIEAEVKKDNISIPDQQDLPKAPNPREIIDLEAHLEKTEGDIKELTESAVNLKSNYLELTELKHVLEKTQPFFNEQDEANGMDSAHKALITEDTQNISIRGRLGFVAGVINRERVPGFERMLWRISRGNVFLRQVEIEKPLEDPATVIEG
;
A
#
# COMPACT_ATOMS: atom_id res chain seq x y z
N MET A 1 32.28 -32.37 34.62
CA MET A 1 30.96 -32.27 35.28
C MET A 1 31.17 -31.97 36.77
N GLY A 2 31.76 -30.81 37.11
CA GLY A 2 32.12 -30.46 38.49
C GLY A 2 32.06 -28.97 38.85
N ASP A 3 31.45 -28.12 38.01
CA ASP A 3 31.65 -26.65 38.07
C ASP A 3 30.42 -25.81 38.45
N MET A 4 29.40 -26.37 39.13
CA MET A 4 28.23 -25.54 39.51
C MET A 4 28.49 -24.57 40.69
N PHE A 5 29.57 -24.73 41.46
CA PHE A 5 29.79 -23.94 42.69
C PHE A 5 30.87 -22.85 42.57
N ARG A 6 31.64 -22.79 41.48
CA ARG A 6 32.72 -21.81 41.26
C ARG A 6 32.72 -21.38 39.80
N SER A 7 33.20 -20.17 39.53
CA SER A 7 33.43 -19.69 38.17
C SER A 7 34.47 -20.55 37.45
N GLU A 8 34.29 -20.76 36.15
CA GLU A 8 35.29 -21.42 35.31
C GLU A 8 36.58 -20.58 35.21
N GLN A 9 37.70 -21.27 34.97
CA GLN A 9 39.00 -20.61 34.80
C GLN A 9 39.06 -19.90 33.45
N MET A 10 39.26 -18.59 33.49
CA MET A 10 39.41 -17.75 32.30
C MET A 10 40.88 -17.52 31.96
N VAL A 11 41.22 -17.48 30.67
CA VAL A 11 42.57 -17.17 30.18
C VAL A 11 42.49 -15.98 29.21
N LEU A 12 43.39 -15.02 29.38
CA LEU A 12 43.57 -13.94 28.42
C LEU A 12 44.53 -14.41 27.32
N ALA A 13 44.05 -14.49 26.08
CA ALA A 13 44.85 -14.80 24.91
C ALA A 13 44.92 -13.60 23.96
N GLN A 14 46.04 -13.50 23.24
CA GLN A 14 46.21 -12.52 22.17
C GLN A 14 46.07 -13.20 20.81
N LEU A 15 45.18 -12.69 19.97
CA LEU A 15 44.83 -13.28 18.69
C LEU A 15 45.47 -12.46 17.55
N PHE A 16 46.32 -13.10 16.75
CA PHE A 16 46.92 -12.50 15.56
C PHE A 16 46.28 -13.11 14.32
N ILE A 17 45.53 -12.31 13.56
CA ILE A 17 44.83 -12.77 12.36
C ILE A 17 45.25 -11.94 11.15
N GLN A 18 45.48 -12.63 10.04
CA GLN A 18 45.64 -11.99 8.74
C GLN A 18 44.30 -11.41 8.26
N PRO A 19 44.27 -10.21 7.67
CA PRO A 19 43.02 -9.53 7.29
C PRO A 19 42.15 -10.34 6.33
N GLU A 20 42.75 -11.14 5.45
CA GLU A 20 42.03 -11.99 4.48
C GLU A 20 41.28 -13.16 5.14
N ALA A 21 41.83 -13.69 6.24
CA ALA A 21 41.24 -14.79 7.00
C ALA A 21 40.37 -14.31 8.19
N ALA A 22 40.33 -12.99 8.44
CA ALA A 22 39.66 -12.42 9.60
C ALA A 22 38.18 -12.77 9.67
N TYR A 23 37.48 -12.68 8.54
CA TYR A 23 36.05 -12.98 8.49
C TYR A 23 35.75 -14.42 8.90
N PHE A 24 36.42 -15.39 8.27
CA PHE A 24 36.24 -16.82 8.54
C PHE A 24 36.66 -17.22 9.95
N ALA A 25 37.79 -16.68 10.44
CA ALA A 25 38.26 -16.99 11.79
C ALA A 25 37.28 -16.48 12.86
N ILE A 26 36.75 -15.26 12.67
CA ILE A 26 35.81 -14.66 13.62
C ILE A 26 34.44 -15.36 13.54
N SER A 27 33.98 -15.77 12.36
CA SER A 27 32.70 -16.49 12.22
C SER A 27 32.71 -17.83 12.94
N GLU A 28 33.77 -18.63 12.77
CA GLU A 28 33.93 -19.92 13.47
C GLU A 28 34.02 -19.74 15.00
N LEU A 29 34.70 -18.68 15.45
CA LEU A 29 34.75 -18.32 16.87
C LEU A 29 33.38 -17.89 17.41
N GLY A 30 32.60 -17.18 16.60
CA GLY A 30 31.22 -16.78 16.91
C GLY A 30 30.28 -17.97 17.03
N GLU A 31 30.39 -18.94 16.13
CA GLU A 31 29.63 -20.20 16.17
C GLU A 31 29.99 -21.06 17.39
N SER A 32 31.27 -21.05 17.78
CA SER A 32 31.73 -21.76 18.99
C SER A 32 31.25 -21.11 20.29
N GLY A 33 31.06 -19.78 20.31
CA GLY A 33 30.48 -19.06 21.46
C GLY A 33 31.32 -19.03 22.75
N ILE A 34 32.62 -19.37 22.67
CA ILE A 34 33.51 -19.54 23.84
C ILE A 34 34.44 -18.36 24.10
N VAL A 35 34.33 -17.27 23.33
CA VAL A 35 35.26 -16.13 23.40
C VAL A 35 34.54 -14.84 23.78
N GLN A 36 35.20 -14.04 24.62
CA GLN A 36 34.79 -12.67 24.92
C GLN A 36 35.85 -11.71 24.39
N PHE A 37 35.46 -10.86 23.42
CA PHE A 37 36.35 -9.81 22.90
C PHE A 37 36.41 -8.63 23.86
N ARG A 38 37.62 -8.08 24.04
CA ARG A 38 37.86 -6.84 24.78
C ARG A 38 38.17 -5.72 23.80
N ASP A 39 37.55 -4.55 24.00
CA ASP A 39 37.80 -3.39 23.15
C ASP A 39 39.23 -2.87 23.40
N LEU A 40 40.05 -2.86 22.35
CA LEU A 40 41.39 -2.29 22.35
C LEU A 40 41.37 -0.80 21.92
N ASN A 41 40.27 -0.35 21.32
CA ASN A 41 40.12 0.97 20.70
C ASN A 41 39.03 1.80 21.41
N GLU A 42 39.03 1.80 22.74
CA GLU A 42 38.04 2.54 23.55
C GLU A 42 38.06 4.05 23.26
N ASN A 43 39.23 4.61 22.93
CA ASN A 43 39.40 6.04 22.64
C ASN A 43 39.01 6.43 21.21
N VAL A 44 38.66 5.47 20.35
CA VAL A 44 38.31 5.71 18.94
C VAL A 44 36.80 5.72 18.80
N ASN A 45 36.26 6.83 18.29
CA ASN A 45 34.83 6.95 18.01
C ASN A 45 34.39 5.87 17.02
N VAL A 46 33.15 5.38 17.18
CA VAL A 46 32.54 4.32 16.37
C VAL A 46 32.70 4.60 14.88
N PHE A 47 32.50 5.84 14.42
CA PHE A 47 32.59 6.22 12.99
C PHE A 47 34.00 6.17 12.40
N GLN A 48 35.04 6.20 13.22
CA GLN A 48 36.44 6.15 12.77
C GLN A 48 36.98 4.72 12.76
N ARG A 49 36.18 3.74 13.17
CA ARG A 49 36.56 2.32 13.16
C ARG A 49 36.62 1.81 11.72
N LYS A 50 37.46 0.79 11.50
CA LYS A 50 37.80 0.30 10.16
C LYS A 50 36.59 -0.27 9.38
N PHE A 51 35.64 -0.92 10.07
CA PHE A 51 34.55 -1.70 9.44
C PHE A 51 33.17 -1.02 9.51
N VAL A 52 33.12 0.32 9.60
CA VAL A 52 31.86 1.06 9.78
C VAL A 52 30.96 0.97 8.55
N ASN A 53 31.54 0.95 7.35
CA ASN A 53 30.79 0.91 6.10
C ASN A 53 30.07 -0.44 5.95
N GLU A 54 30.73 -1.53 6.31
CA GLU A 54 30.18 -2.88 6.29
C GLU A 54 29.03 -3.03 7.30
N VAL A 55 29.19 -2.47 8.51
CA VAL A 55 28.11 -2.47 9.52
C VAL A 55 26.91 -1.67 9.03
N ARG A 56 27.12 -0.50 8.41
CA ARG A 56 26.03 0.30 7.82
C ARG A 56 25.30 -0.44 6.70
N ARG A 57 26.01 -1.18 5.86
CA ARG A 57 25.41 -2.00 4.80
C ARG A 57 24.49 -3.07 5.38
N CYS A 58 24.91 -3.74 6.46
CA CYS A 58 24.06 -4.70 7.17
C CYS A 58 22.83 -4.04 7.80
N ASP A 59 22.98 -2.85 8.39
CA ASP A 59 21.86 -2.08 8.96
C ASP A 59 20.83 -1.67 7.90
N GLU A 60 21.29 -1.29 6.70
CA GLU A 60 20.39 -1.03 5.56
C GLU A 60 19.65 -2.30 5.10
N MET A 61 20.35 -3.44 5.00
CA MET A 61 19.71 -4.73 4.69
C MET A 61 18.68 -5.13 5.75
N GLU A 62 18.99 -4.91 7.03
CA GLU A 62 18.05 -5.17 8.13
C GLU A 62 16.82 -4.26 8.04
N ARG A 63 16.99 -2.98 7.68
CA ARG A 63 15.86 -2.07 7.43
C ARG A 63 14.95 -2.58 6.32
N LYS A 64 15.51 -3.11 5.22
CA LYS A 64 14.74 -3.71 4.12
C LYS A 64 13.97 -4.94 4.60
N LEU A 65 14.62 -5.82 5.37
CA LEU A 65 13.97 -6.99 5.95
C LEU A 65 12.81 -6.64 6.88
N ARG A 66 12.96 -5.63 7.75
CA ARG A 66 11.87 -5.16 8.62
C ARG A 66 10.67 -4.63 7.84
N TYR A 67 10.92 -3.95 6.72
CA TYR A 67 9.84 -3.51 5.82
C TYR A 67 9.09 -4.71 5.22
N ILE A 68 9.83 -5.69 4.69
CA ILE A 68 9.25 -6.91 4.12
C ILE A 68 8.45 -7.67 5.20
N GLU A 69 8.99 -7.81 6.40
CA GLU A 69 8.30 -8.47 7.52
C GLU A 69 7.00 -7.75 7.90
N ALA A 70 6.98 -6.42 7.87
CA ALA A 70 5.78 -5.63 8.14
C ALA A 70 4.70 -5.82 7.07
N GLU A 71 5.06 -5.84 5.79
CA GLU A 71 4.12 -6.11 4.67
C GLU A 71 3.57 -7.55 4.76
N VAL A 72 4.43 -8.54 5.02
CA VAL A 72 4.01 -9.95 5.17
C VAL A 72 3.04 -10.13 6.36
N LYS A 73 3.29 -9.43 7.47
CA LYS A 73 2.39 -9.40 8.62
C LYS A 73 1.06 -8.71 8.32
N LYS A 74 1.07 -7.65 7.51
CA LYS A 74 -0.15 -6.95 7.06
C LYS A 74 -1.06 -7.89 6.25
N ASP A 75 -0.47 -8.75 5.42
CA ASP A 75 -1.18 -9.76 4.64
C ASP A 75 -1.53 -11.04 5.42
N ASN A 76 -1.29 -11.08 6.74
CA ASN A 76 -1.55 -12.22 7.63
C ASN A 76 -0.86 -13.52 7.21
N ILE A 77 0.31 -13.42 6.57
CA ILE A 77 1.11 -14.60 6.20
C ILE A 77 1.98 -14.98 7.41
N SER A 78 1.81 -16.21 7.91
CA SER A 78 2.60 -16.71 9.02
C SER A 78 4.02 -17.03 8.56
N ILE A 79 5.01 -16.35 9.13
CA ILE A 79 6.42 -16.66 8.95
C ILE A 79 6.74 -17.88 9.83
N PRO A 80 7.23 -19.00 9.29
CA PRO A 80 7.60 -20.14 10.11
C PRO A 80 8.88 -19.82 10.91
N ASP A 81 8.85 -20.09 12.22
CA ASP A 81 10.04 -19.99 13.06
C ASP A 81 11.04 -21.08 12.69
N GLN A 82 12.17 -20.69 12.14
CA GLN A 82 13.25 -21.61 11.84
C GLN A 82 14.06 -21.86 13.13
N GLN A 83 14.06 -23.11 13.63
CA GLN A 83 14.75 -23.47 14.88
C GLN A 83 16.28 -23.52 14.73
N ASP A 84 16.77 -23.73 13.51
CA ASP A 84 18.20 -23.84 13.23
C ASP A 84 18.76 -22.49 12.78
N LEU A 85 19.71 -21.98 13.57
CA LEU A 85 20.54 -20.84 13.15
C LEU A 85 21.45 -21.30 12.00
N PRO A 86 21.33 -20.70 10.80
CA PRO A 86 22.19 -21.04 9.69
C PRO A 86 23.63 -20.62 9.98
N LYS A 87 24.58 -21.29 9.34
CA LYS A 87 26.00 -20.94 9.37
C LYS A 87 26.21 -19.52 8.84
N ALA A 88 27.24 -18.83 9.34
CA ALA A 88 27.59 -17.51 8.82
C ALA A 88 27.86 -17.58 7.29
N PRO A 89 27.21 -16.72 6.49
CA PRO A 89 27.36 -16.74 5.03
C PRO A 89 28.72 -16.21 4.60
N ASN A 90 29.13 -16.52 3.36
CA ASN A 90 30.38 -16.01 2.82
C ASN A 90 30.29 -14.51 2.51
N PRO A 91 31.38 -13.72 2.59
CA PRO A 91 31.35 -12.28 2.27
C PRO A 91 30.89 -11.97 0.84
N ARG A 92 31.08 -12.91 -0.09
CA ARG A 92 30.58 -12.79 -1.47
C ARG A 92 29.07 -12.94 -1.55
N GLU A 93 28.50 -13.87 -0.81
CA GLU A 93 27.07 -14.14 -0.77
C GLU A 93 26.30 -12.94 -0.19
N ILE A 94 26.92 -12.14 0.69
CA ILE A 94 26.32 -10.90 1.20
C ILE A 94 25.95 -9.93 0.06
N ILE A 95 26.77 -9.86 -1.00
CA ILE A 95 26.50 -9.00 -2.15
C ILE A 95 25.28 -9.48 -2.93
N ASP A 96 25.19 -10.78 -3.14
CA ASP A 96 24.06 -11.40 -3.84
C ASP A 96 22.76 -11.27 -3.02
N LEU A 97 22.86 -11.44 -1.69
CA LEU A 97 21.74 -11.24 -0.76
C LEU A 97 21.24 -9.80 -0.77
N GLU A 98 22.14 -8.81 -0.77
CA GLU A 98 21.74 -7.41 -0.86
C GLU A 98 20.97 -7.12 -2.16
N ALA A 99 21.48 -7.60 -3.30
CA ALA A 99 20.81 -7.43 -4.59
C ALA A 99 19.45 -8.12 -4.60
N HIS A 100 19.33 -9.30 -3.98
CA HIS A 100 18.07 -10.02 -3.89
C HIS A 100 17.06 -9.29 -2.99
N LEU A 101 17.49 -8.76 -1.85
CA LEU A 101 16.65 -7.97 -0.95
C LEU A 101 16.20 -6.66 -1.60
N GLU A 102 17.09 -5.97 -2.32
CA GLU A 102 16.75 -4.74 -3.03
C GLU A 102 15.72 -4.97 -4.12
N LYS A 103 15.90 -6.04 -4.92
CA LYS A 103 14.91 -6.42 -5.92
C LYS A 103 13.56 -6.75 -5.28
N THR A 104 13.55 -7.57 -4.23
CA THR A 104 12.32 -7.99 -3.54
C THR A 104 11.60 -6.80 -2.90
N GLU A 105 12.32 -5.88 -2.26
CA GLU A 105 11.75 -4.65 -1.72
C GLU A 105 11.14 -3.78 -2.83
N GLY A 106 11.83 -3.63 -3.97
CA GLY A 106 11.34 -2.92 -5.13
C GLY A 106 10.06 -3.54 -5.69
N ASP A 107 10.07 -4.84 -5.92
CA ASP A 107 8.92 -5.61 -6.42
C ASP A 107 7.71 -5.44 -5.48
N ILE A 108 7.90 -5.53 -4.15
CA ILE A 108 6.82 -5.32 -3.18
C ILE A 108 6.28 -3.89 -3.25
N LYS A 109 7.15 -2.87 -3.28
CA LYS A 109 6.71 -1.46 -3.36
C LYS A 109 5.90 -1.18 -4.63
N GLU A 110 6.37 -1.66 -5.77
CA GLU A 110 5.68 -1.50 -7.05
C GLU A 110 4.33 -2.22 -7.05
N LEU A 111 4.27 -3.44 -6.49
CA LEU A 111 3.03 -4.19 -6.35
C LEU A 111 2.04 -3.51 -5.42
N THR A 112 2.50 -2.98 -4.28
CA THR A 112 1.65 -2.26 -3.33
C THR A 112 1.08 -0.98 -3.96
N GLU A 113 1.90 -0.19 -4.66
CA GLU A 113 1.44 1.01 -5.39
C GLU A 113 0.43 0.63 -6.49
N SER A 114 0.72 -0.41 -7.26
CA SER A 114 -0.17 -0.92 -8.30
C SER A 114 -1.51 -1.40 -7.72
N ALA A 115 -1.48 -2.10 -6.58
CA ALA A 115 -2.67 -2.60 -5.90
C ALA A 115 -3.56 -1.46 -5.39
N VAL A 116 -2.98 -0.40 -4.81
CA VAL A 116 -3.72 0.79 -4.36
C VAL A 116 -4.37 1.49 -5.56
N ASN A 117 -3.62 1.71 -6.64
CA ASN A 117 -4.13 2.34 -7.86
C ASN A 117 -5.26 1.50 -8.50
N LEU A 118 -5.11 0.17 -8.55
CA LEU A 118 -6.13 -0.73 -9.06
C LEU A 118 -7.39 -0.70 -8.18
N LYS A 119 -7.25 -0.70 -6.85
CA LYS A 119 -8.38 -0.63 -5.92
C LYS A 119 -9.14 0.69 -6.09
N SER A 120 -8.44 1.83 -6.20
CA SER A 120 -9.07 3.13 -6.46
C SER A 120 -9.85 3.14 -7.77
N ASN A 121 -9.22 2.71 -8.87
CA ASN A 121 -9.87 2.64 -10.18
C ASN A 121 -11.08 1.70 -10.19
N TYR A 122 -10.98 0.56 -9.50
CA TYR A 122 -12.08 -0.38 -9.38
C TYR A 122 -13.28 0.22 -8.63
N LEU A 123 -13.02 0.96 -7.55
CA LEU A 123 -14.07 1.65 -6.78
C LEU A 123 -14.76 2.73 -7.62
N GLU A 124 -14.00 3.60 -8.30
CA GLU A 124 -14.53 4.65 -9.18
C GLU A 124 -15.42 4.07 -10.31
N LEU A 125 -14.95 3.00 -10.96
CA LEU A 125 -15.73 2.33 -12.01
C LEU A 125 -16.96 1.62 -11.45
N THR A 126 -16.86 1.07 -10.24
CA THR A 126 -18.00 0.44 -9.57
C THR A 126 -19.05 1.48 -9.21
N GLU A 127 -18.66 2.65 -8.72
CA GLU A 127 -19.57 3.78 -8.48
C GLU A 127 -20.28 4.20 -9.77
N LEU A 128 -19.52 4.43 -10.84
CA LEU A 128 -20.07 4.83 -12.13
C LEU A 128 -21.04 3.78 -12.69
N LYS A 129 -20.72 2.49 -12.53
CA LYS A 129 -21.62 1.39 -12.90
C LYS A 129 -22.95 1.48 -12.16
N HIS A 130 -22.94 1.66 -10.84
CA HIS A 130 -24.17 1.77 -10.04
C HIS A 130 -24.99 3.02 -10.43
N VAL A 131 -24.31 4.14 -10.72
CA VAL A 131 -24.98 5.35 -11.22
C VAL A 131 -25.69 5.06 -12.54
N LEU A 132 -25.05 4.38 -13.50
CA LEU A 132 -25.67 4.04 -14.77
C LEU A 132 -26.88 3.10 -14.61
N GLU A 133 -26.75 2.04 -13.82
CA GLU A 133 -27.84 1.07 -13.57
C GLU A 133 -29.05 1.74 -12.91
N LYS A 134 -28.84 2.60 -11.92
CA LYS A 134 -29.92 3.30 -11.22
C LYS A 134 -30.48 4.49 -12.00
N THR A 135 -29.73 5.06 -12.95
CA THR A 135 -30.22 6.16 -13.80
C THR A 135 -31.00 5.70 -15.02
N GLN A 136 -30.79 4.47 -15.49
CA GLN A 136 -31.53 3.88 -16.61
C GLN A 136 -33.06 3.94 -16.48
N PRO A 137 -33.69 3.57 -15.35
CA PRO A 137 -35.15 3.70 -15.21
C PRO A 137 -35.62 5.17 -15.24
N PHE A 138 -34.81 6.13 -14.83
CA PHE A 138 -35.17 7.56 -14.88
C PHE A 138 -35.21 8.12 -16.29
N PHE A 139 -34.30 7.67 -17.17
CA PHE A 139 -34.37 8.03 -18.58
C PHE A 139 -35.60 7.41 -19.25
N ASN A 140 -35.91 6.15 -18.95
CA ASN A 140 -37.11 5.50 -19.49
C ASN A 140 -38.41 6.19 -19.05
N GLU A 141 -38.55 6.57 -17.77
CA GLU A 141 -39.70 7.35 -17.28
C GLU A 141 -39.81 8.73 -17.94
N GLN A 142 -38.68 9.39 -18.23
CA GLN A 142 -38.67 10.69 -18.88
C GLN A 142 -39.04 10.60 -20.36
N ASP A 143 -38.68 9.51 -21.04
CA ASP A 143 -39.12 9.22 -22.40
C ASP A 143 -40.62 8.88 -22.46
N GLU A 144 -41.15 8.17 -21.46
CA GLU A 144 -42.59 7.89 -21.33
C GLU A 144 -43.41 9.14 -20.95
N ALA A 145 -42.91 9.98 -20.03
CA ALA A 145 -43.58 11.22 -19.61
C ALA A 145 -43.52 12.34 -20.67
N ASN A 146 -42.51 12.33 -21.55
CA ASN A 146 -42.44 13.23 -22.69
C ASN A 146 -43.30 12.80 -23.89
N GLY A 147 -44.02 11.67 -23.80
CA GLY A 147 -45.05 11.29 -24.77
C GLY A 147 -44.57 11.35 -26.22
N MET A 148 -43.33 10.93 -26.49
CA MET A 148 -42.88 10.77 -27.87
C MET A 148 -43.29 9.38 -28.35
N ASP A 149 -44.59 9.21 -28.55
CA ASP A 149 -45.10 8.15 -29.40
C ASP A 149 -44.29 8.16 -30.69
N SER A 150 -43.70 7.01 -31.02
CA SER A 150 -42.96 6.76 -32.25
C SER A 150 -43.77 7.08 -33.53
N ALA A 151 -45.07 7.40 -33.41
CA ALA A 151 -45.95 7.84 -34.47
C ALA A 151 -45.77 9.33 -34.88
N HIS A 152 -45.27 10.22 -34.00
CA HIS A 152 -45.20 11.65 -34.32
C HIS A 152 -43.89 12.07 -35.04
N LYS A 153 -42.89 11.18 -35.10
CA LYS A 153 -41.61 11.44 -35.79
C LYS A 153 -41.73 11.43 -37.32
N ALA A 154 -42.83 10.88 -37.86
CA ALA A 154 -43.07 10.78 -39.29
C ALA A 154 -43.96 11.91 -39.86
N LEU A 155 -44.50 12.81 -39.03
CA LEU A 155 -45.50 13.81 -39.45
C LEU A 155 -45.10 15.27 -39.23
N ILE A 156 -43.87 15.56 -38.79
CA ILE A 156 -43.37 16.93 -38.76
C ILE A 156 -42.65 17.22 -40.07
N THR A 157 -43.48 17.44 -41.10
CA THR A 157 -43.08 18.12 -42.33
C THR A 157 -42.63 19.54 -41.95
N GLU A 158 -41.40 19.87 -42.36
CA GLU A 158 -40.88 21.18 -42.74
C GLU A 158 -41.70 22.40 -42.26
N ASP A 159 -41.28 23.05 -41.16
CA ASP A 159 -41.41 24.53 -40.91
C ASP A 159 -41.43 24.97 -39.43
N THR A 160 -40.70 24.31 -38.53
CA THR A 160 -40.48 24.84 -37.16
C THR A 160 -39.05 24.61 -36.66
N GLN A 161 -38.06 25.15 -37.38
CA GLN A 161 -36.64 25.00 -37.03
C GLN A 161 -36.17 25.82 -35.80
N ASN A 162 -37.03 26.50 -35.04
CA ASN A 162 -36.60 27.39 -33.94
C ASN A 162 -37.22 27.17 -32.55
N ILE A 163 -37.99 26.09 -32.32
CA ILE A 163 -38.61 25.83 -31.00
C ILE A 163 -38.01 24.60 -30.28
N SER A 164 -37.25 23.74 -30.96
CA SER A 164 -36.81 22.45 -30.40
C SER A 164 -35.52 22.50 -29.55
N ILE A 165 -34.90 23.66 -29.36
CA ILE A 165 -33.68 23.79 -28.52
C ILE A 165 -34.01 24.22 -27.08
N ARG A 166 -35.25 24.65 -26.81
CA ARG A 166 -35.66 25.30 -25.55
C ARG A 166 -36.06 24.37 -24.40
N GLY A 167 -35.66 23.09 -24.43
CA GLY A 167 -36.13 22.11 -23.44
C GLY A 167 -35.20 20.94 -23.14
N ARG A 168 -33.95 20.93 -23.62
CA ARG A 168 -32.99 19.91 -23.18
C ARG A 168 -32.47 20.28 -21.79
N LEU A 169 -33.12 19.76 -20.76
CA LEU A 169 -32.57 19.77 -19.41
C LEU A 169 -31.22 19.04 -19.44
N GLY A 170 -30.17 19.74 -19.03
CA GLY A 170 -28.88 19.11 -18.73
C GLY A 170 -29.04 18.26 -17.48
N PHE A 171 -28.68 16.98 -17.56
CA PHE A 171 -28.72 16.07 -16.42
C PHE A 171 -27.29 15.79 -15.96
N VAL A 172 -27.09 15.84 -14.63
CA VAL A 172 -25.83 15.47 -13.98
C VAL A 172 -26.19 14.44 -12.92
N ALA A 173 -25.53 13.27 -13.00
CA ALA A 173 -25.62 12.23 -11.98
C ALA A 173 -24.29 12.09 -11.25
N GLY A 174 -24.35 11.73 -9.98
CA GLY A 174 -23.19 11.48 -9.15
C GLY A 174 -23.58 10.75 -7.87
N VAL A 175 -22.58 10.41 -7.06
CA VAL A 175 -22.75 9.73 -5.78
C VAL A 175 -22.41 10.72 -4.66
N ILE A 176 -23.12 10.62 -3.53
CA ILE A 176 -22.86 11.44 -2.34
C ILE A 176 -23.12 10.60 -1.08
N ASN A 177 -22.29 10.80 -0.04
CA ASN A 177 -22.49 10.14 1.25
C ASN A 177 -23.84 10.54 1.85
N ARG A 178 -24.57 9.54 2.36
CA ARG A 178 -25.95 9.68 2.88
C ARG A 178 -26.08 10.77 3.95
N GLU A 179 -25.07 10.95 4.77
CA GLU A 179 -25.02 11.97 5.83
C GLU A 179 -25.03 13.41 5.28
N ARG A 180 -24.49 13.63 4.08
CA ARG A 180 -24.34 14.96 3.47
C ARG A 180 -25.52 15.34 2.57
N VAL A 181 -26.41 14.41 2.26
CA VAL A 181 -27.59 14.63 1.40
C VAL A 181 -28.44 15.83 1.85
N PRO A 182 -28.84 15.96 3.14
CA PRO A 182 -29.72 17.06 3.55
C PRO A 182 -29.05 18.44 3.50
N GLY A 183 -27.72 18.48 3.59
CA GLY A 183 -26.95 19.72 3.44
C GLY A 183 -26.83 20.12 1.97
N PHE A 184 -26.56 19.16 1.11
CA PHE A 184 -26.42 19.34 -0.33
C PHE A 184 -27.70 19.83 -1.00
N GLU A 185 -28.85 19.22 -0.66
CA GLU A 185 -30.15 19.65 -1.17
C GLU A 185 -30.47 21.10 -0.82
N ARG A 186 -30.28 21.48 0.45
CA ARG A 186 -30.48 22.88 0.92
C ARG A 186 -29.56 23.86 0.21
N MET A 187 -28.33 23.47 -0.08
CA MET A 187 -27.38 24.30 -0.82
C MET A 187 -27.83 24.50 -2.28
N LEU A 188 -28.17 23.40 -2.98
CA LEU A 188 -28.67 23.45 -4.35
C LEU A 188 -29.94 24.28 -4.47
N TRP A 189 -30.89 24.13 -3.55
CA TRP A 189 -32.12 24.92 -3.53
C TRP A 189 -31.85 26.42 -3.39
N ARG A 190 -30.95 26.81 -2.48
CA ARG A 190 -30.58 28.22 -2.26
C ARG A 190 -29.89 28.86 -3.46
N ILE A 191 -29.00 28.13 -4.12
CA ILE A 191 -28.23 28.63 -5.27
C ILE A 191 -29.11 28.70 -6.51
N SER A 192 -29.91 27.67 -6.76
CA SER A 192 -30.76 27.57 -7.95
C SER A 192 -32.08 28.34 -7.85
N ARG A 193 -32.40 28.91 -6.68
CA ARG A 193 -33.69 29.57 -6.38
C ARG A 193 -34.90 28.70 -6.73
N GLY A 194 -34.76 27.39 -6.61
CA GLY A 194 -35.81 26.41 -6.90
C GLY A 194 -35.86 25.89 -8.34
N ASN A 195 -34.88 26.22 -9.19
CA ASN A 195 -34.83 25.75 -10.58
C ASN A 195 -34.12 24.40 -10.78
N VAL A 196 -33.66 23.74 -9.71
CA VAL A 196 -33.03 22.42 -9.77
C VAL A 196 -33.97 21.36 -9.22
N PHE A 197 -34.14 20.28 -9.96
CA PHE A 197 -34.90 19.11 -9.55
C PHE A 197 -33.93 18.00 -9.13
N LEU A 198 -33.93 17.67 -7.83
CA LEU A 198 -33.10 16.62 -7.26
C LEU A 198 -33.91 15.33 -7.12
N ARG A 199 -33.40 14.22 -7.66
CA ARG A 199 -33.89 12.87 -7.38
C ARG A 199 -32.79 12.08 -6.67
N GLN A 200 -33.17 11.29 -5.68
CA GLN A 200 -32.25 10.46 -4.90
C GLN A 200 -32.65 8.99 -5.00
N VAL A 201 -31.65 8.11 -5.08
CA VAL A 201 -31.80 6.67 -5.00
C VAL A 201 -30.73 6.13 -4.08
N GLU A 202 -31.12 5.20 -3.22
CA GLU A 202 -30.21 4.57 -2.29
C GLU A 202 -29.47 3.41 -2.98
N ILE A 203 -28.15 3.36 -2.76
CA ILE A 203 -27.31 2.23 -3.14
C ILE A 203 -27.26 1.29 -1.93
N GLU A 204 -27.74 0.06 -2.09
CA GLU A 204 -27.88 -0.91 -0.98
C GLU A 204 -26.53 -1.45 -0.48
N LYS A 205 -25.52 -1.50 -1.35
CA LYS A 205 -24.17 -1.96 -0.98
C LYS A 205 -23.34 -0.77 -0.49
N PRO A 206 -22.75 -0.82 0.71
CA PRO A 206 -21.78 0.18 1.13
C PRO A 206 -20.56 0.09 0.21
N LEU A 207 -20.20 1.21 -0.39
CA LEU A 207 -18.97 1.36 -1.17
C LEU A 207 -17.90 1.89 -0.22
N GLU A 208 -16.73 1.27 -0.24
CA GLU A 208 -15.57 1.75 0.52
C GLU A 208 -15.04 3.02 -0.16
N ASP A 209 -14.88 4.11 0.60
CA ASP A 209 -14.33 5.36 0.08
C ASP A 209 -12.80 5.23 -0.01
N PRO A 210 -12.19 5.44 -1.19
CA PRO A 210 -10.75 5.33 -1.39
C PRO A 210 -9.94 6.23 -0.45
N ALA A 211 -10.50 7.37 0.01
CA ALA A 211 -9.81 8.27 0.93
C ALA A 211 -9.83 7.78 2.40
N THR A 212 -10.85 7.02 2.79
CA THR A 212 -10.98 6.51 4.18
C THR A 212 -10.19 5.23 4.44
N VAL A 213 -9.82 4.49 3.38
CA VAL A 213 -9.03 3.25 3.48
C VAL A 213 -7.52 3.54 3.62
N ILE A 214 -7.05 4.74 3.25
CA ILE A 214 -5.63 5.10 3.34
C ILE A 214 -5.13 5.20 4.80
N GLU A 215 -6.03 5.32 5.78
CA GLU A 215 -5.69 5.41 7.22
C GLU A 215 -5.92 4.11 8.01
N GLY A 216 -6.23 2.98 7.34
CA GLY A 216 -6.52 1.69 7.99
C GLY A 216 -5.38 0.68 7.96
#